data_AF-A0A2M6Z517-F1
#
_entry.id   AF-A0A2M6Z517-F1
#
_cell.length_a   1.000
_cell.length_b   1.000
_cell.length_c   1.000
_cell.angle_alpha   90.00
_cell.angle_beta   90.00
_cell.angle_gamma   90.00
#
_symmetry.space_group_name_H-M   'P 1'
#
loop_
_entity.id
_entity.type
_entity.pdbx_description
1 polymer ?
#
loop_
_entity_poly.entity_id
_entity_poly.type
_entity_poly.pdbx_seq_one_letter_code
_entity_poly.pdbx_strand_id
1 'polypeptide(L)'
;MSSSLKESLSRLAACYNLYADRLVSWISSVESAKDIDKVISSLSELETEFIDKAKMLGEEVEAKRIEIRKNEEKNIKLYDAVISVGAEQEFNEASSAVHQVAALRVSALREMEKIKEKIRLEILKNNSARTLNKKYNRNERKGRRVDGKI
;
A
#
# COMPACT_ATOMS: atom_id res chain seq x y z
N MET A 1 -34.99 -6.10 -9.40
CA MET A 1 -34.34 -5.57 -10.61
C MET A 1 -32.86 -5.81 -10.46
N SER A 2 -32.27 -6.63 -11.34
CA SER A 2 -30.88 -7.04 -11.29
C SER A 2 -29.98 -5.83 -11.57
N SER A 3 -29.12 -5.43 -10.63
CA SER A 3 -27.98 -4.56 -10.97
C SER A 3 -27.12 -5.31 -11.99
N SER A 4 -26.85 -4.66 -13.13
CA SER A 4 -26.21 -5.32 -14.27
C SER A 4 -24.73 -5.60 -13.98
N LEU A 5 -24.13 -6.61 -14.64
CA LEU A 5 -22.70 -6.92 -14.53
C LEU A 5 -21.81 -5.68 -14.78
N LYS A 6 -22.26 -4.77 -15.67
CA LYS A 6 -21.59 -3.49 -15.95
C LYS A 6 -21.45 -2.65 -14.69
N GLU A 7 -22.53 -2.53 -13.91
CA GLU A 7 -22.55 -1.73 -12.69
C GLU A 7 -21.59 -2.28 -11.65
N SER A 8 -21.56 -3.60 -11.46
CA SER A 8 -20.62 -4.26 -10.54
C SER A 8 -19.16 -4.06 -10.98
N LEU A 9 -18.87 -4.15 -12.29
CA LEU A 9 -17.54 -3.87 -12.84
C LEU A 9 -17.13 -2.41 -12.69
N SER A 10 -18.03 -1.46 -12.95
CA SER A 10 -17.76 -0.03 -12.74
C SER A 10 -17.53 0.30 -11.27
N ARG A 11 -18.28 -0.30 -10.34
CA ARG A 11 -18.07 -0.13 -8.90
C ARG A 11 -16.72 -0.72 -8.45
N LEU A 12 -16.33 -1.86 -9.03
CA LEU A 12 -15.00 -2.44 -8.81
C LEU A 12 -13.91 -1.49 -9.31
N ALA A 13 -14.01 -1.00 -10.55
CA ALA A 13 -13.06 -0.04 -11.12
C ALA A 13 -12.94 1.23 -10.25
N ALA A 14 -14.06 1.81 -9.83
CA ALA A 14 -14.08 2.98 -8.95
C ALA A 14 -13.41 2.72 -7.59
N CYS A 15 -13.59 1.52 -7.01
CA CYS A 15 -12.92 1.14 -5.77
C CYS A 15 -11.39 1.10 -5.93
N TYR A 16 -10.91 0.50 -7.02
CA TYR A 16 -9.47 0.43 -7.32
C TYR A 16 -8.89 1.80 -7.65
N ASN A 17 -9.58 2.63 -8.42
CA ASN A 17 -9.14 4.00 -8.74
C ASN A 17 -9.02 4.88 -7.48
N LEU A 18 -10.02 4.83 -6.60
CA LEU A 18 -9.98 5.58 -5.33
C LEU A 18 -8.80 5.15 -4.45
N TYR A 19 -8.46 3.86 -4.47
CA TYR A 19 -7.30 3.35 -3.77
C TYR A 19 -5.98 3.74 -4.44
N ALA A 20 -5.92 3.76 -5.78
CA ALA A 20 -4.79 4.26 -6.52
C ALA A 20 -4.49 5.73 -6.18
N ASP A 21 -5.51 6.58 -6.14
CA ASP A 21 -5.37 8.00 -5.77
C ASP A 21 -4.84 8.17 -4.34
N ARG A 22 -5.35 7.35 -3.41
CA ARG A 22 -4.87 7.31 -2.02
C ARG A 22 -3.40 6.89 -1.93
N LEU A 23 -2.99 5.88 -2.71
CA LEU A 23 -1.59 5.44 -2.77
C LEU A 23 -0.67 6.52 -3.35
N VAL A 24 -1.07 7.22 -4.40
CA VAL A 24 -0.31 8.33 -4.97
C VAL A 24 -0.11 9.44 -3.94
N SER A 25 -1.20 9.85 -3.27
CA SER A 25 -1.16 10.85 -2.20
C SER A 25 -0.25 10.42 -1.04
N TRP A 26 -0.31 9.13 -0.68
CA TRP A 26 0.56 8.57 0.35
C TRP A 26 2.04 8.62 -0.06
N ILE A 27 2.39 8.17 -1.27
CA ILE A 27 3.77 8.22 -1.79
C ILE A 27 4.33 9.64 -1.72
N SER A 28 3.56 10.65 -2.15
CA SER A 28 3.98 12.05 -2.09
C SER A 28 4.12 12.57 -0.65
N SER A 29 3.22 12.16 0.25
CA SER A 29 3.24 12.57 1.66
C SER A 29 4.47 12.05 2.39
N VAL A 30 4.83 10.79 2.10
CA VAL A 30 5.97 10.07 2.68
C VAL A 30 7.31 10.78 2.43
N GLU A 31 7.51 11.36 1.26
CA GLU A 31 8.72 12.12 0.93
C GLU A 31 8.91 13.37 1.82
N SER A 32 7.80 13.91 2.33
CA SER A 32 7.77 15.12 3.16
C SER A 32 7.53 14.87 4.65
N ALA A 33 7.29 13.61 5.03
CA ALA A 33 6.83 13.25 6.37
C ALA A 33 7.94 13.36 7.43
N LYS A 34 7.64 14.06 8.52
CA LYS A 34 8.49 14.11 9.74
C LYS A 34 8.27 12.91 10.67
N ASP A 35 7.11 12.26 10.58
CA ASP A 35 6.70 11.14 11.44
C ASP A 35 6.32 9.95 10.56
N ILE A 36 7.30 9.07 10.34
CA ILE A 36 7.21 7.94 9.42
C ILE A 36 6.31 6.85 10.00
N ASP A 37 6.32 6.64 11.31
CA ASP A 37 5.52 5.59 11.96
C ASP A 37 4.03 5.87 11.80
N LYS A 38 3.62 7.14 11.98
CA LYS A 38 2.24 7.57 11.74
C LYS A 38 1.79 7.30 10.30
N VAL A 39 2.67 7.55 9.33
CA VAL A 39 2.39 7.35 7.90
C VAL A 39 2.31 5.87 7.53
N ILE A 40 3.09 5.01 8.18
CA ILE A 40 3.01 3.55 8.02
C ILE A 40 1.70 3.01 8.60
N SER A 41 1.31 3.44 9.80
CA SER A 41 0.05 3.01 10.44
C SER A 41 -1.17 3.39 9.60
N SER A 42 -1.23 4.63 9.09
CA SER A 42 -2.32 5.07 8.22
C SER A 42 -2.40 4.28 6.90
N LEU A 43 -1.27 3.84 6.35
CA LEU A 43 -1.27 2.97 5.16
C LEU A 43 -1.86 1.60 5.47
N SER A 44 -1.49 0.99 6.60
CA SER A 44 -1.96 -0.33 6.99
C SER A 44 -3.47 -0.36 7.19
N GLU A 45 -4.04 0.68 7.81
CA GLU A 45 -5.50 0.83 7.98
C GLU A 45 -6.20 0.95 6.62
N LEU A 46 -5.66 1.80 5.75
CA LEU A 46 -6.17 2.07 4.41
C LEU A 46 -6.09 0.83 3.49
N GLU A 47 -5.05 0.02 3.63
CA GLU A 47 -4.91 -1.28 2.96
C GLU A 47 -5.97 -2.28 3.41
N THR A 48 -6.24 -2.34 4.72
CA THR A 48 -7.21 -3.29 5.28
C THR A 48 -8.61 -2.95 4.80
N GLU A 49 -9.01 -1.67 4.90
CA GLU A 49 -10.32 -1.18 4.40
C GLU A 49 -10.50 -1.47 2.90
N PHE A 50 -9.45 -1.23 2.11
CA PHE A 50 -9.50 -1.48 0.67
C PHE A 50 -9.62 -2.97 0.34
N ILE A 51 -8.85 -3.85 1.00
CA ILE A 51 -8.86 -5.29 0.73
C ILE A 51 -10.26 -5.86 0.97
N ASP A 52 -10.90 -5.50 2.08
CA ASP A 52 -12.24 -5.98 2.40
C ASP A 52 -13.26 -5.51 1.37
N LYS A 53 -13.20 -4.24 0.97
CA LYS A 53 -14.11 -3.67 -0.03
C LYS A 53 -13.88 -4.26 -1.42
N ALA A 54 -12.63 -4.43 -1.84
CA ALA A 54 -12.27 -5.03 -3.11
C ALA A 54 -12.71 -6.51 -3.18
N LYS A 55 -12.59 -7.24 -2.07
CA LYS A 55 -13.06 -8.61 -1.96
C LYS A 55 -14.58 -8.71 -2.12
N MET A 56 -15.34 -7.89 -1.38
CA MET A 56 -16.81 -7.87 -1.50
C MET A 56 -17.26 -7.56 -2.93
N LEU A 57 -16.65 -6.57 -3.59
CA LEU A 57 -16.99 -6.21 -4.97
C LEU A 57 -16.57 -7.29 -5.98
N GLY A 58 -15.46 -7.99 -5.74
CA GLY A 58 -15.05 -9.14 -6.53
C GLY A 58 -16.03 -10.31 -6.43
N GLU A 59 -16.53 -10.57 -5.21
CA GLU A 59 -17.59 -11.57 -4.96
C GLU A 59 -18.91 -11.17 -5.64
N GLU A 60 -19.23 -9.87 -5.70
CA GLU A 60 -20.40 -9.36 -6.43
C GLU A 60 -20.30 -9.64 -7.94
N VAL A 61 -19.15 -9.34 -8.55
CA VAL A 61 -18.90 -9.63 -9.97
C VAL A 61 -18.96 -11.14 -10.25
N GLU A 62 -18.41 -11.95 -9.35
CA GLU A 62 -18.44 -13.41 -9.46
C GLU A 62 -19.87 -13.97 -9.34
N ALA A 63 -20.67 -13.43 -8.42
CA ALA A 63 -22.09 -13.80 -8.31
C ALA A 63 -22.84 -13.51 -9.62
N LYS A 64 -22.57 -12.36 -10.26
CA LYS A 64 -23.15 -12.00 -11.56
C LYS A 64 -22.72 -12.95 -12.68
N ARG A 65 -21.44 -13.36 -12.69
CA ARG A 65 -20.96 -14.38 -13.62
C ARG A 65 -21.72 -15.71 -13.43
N ILE A 66 -21.95 -16.13 -12.18
CA ILE A 66 -22.68 -17.36 -11.87
C ILE A 66 -24.16 -17.26 -12.30
N GLU A 67 -24.80 -16.09 -12.15
CA GLU A 67 -26.15 -15.85 -12.67
C GLU A 67 -26.20 -16.04 -14.19
N ILE A 68 -25.28 -15.44 -14.94
CA ILE A 68 -25.19 -15.59 -16.40
C ILE A 68 -24.93 -17.05 -16.79
N ARG A 69 -23.98 -17.71 -16.10
CA ARG A 69 -23.67 -19.14 -16.28
C ARG A 69 -24.92 -20.02 -16.15
N LYS A 70 -25.77 -19.75 -15.14
CA LYS A 70 -27.02 -20.48 -14.92
C LYS A 70 -28.04 -20.19 -16.01
N ASN A 71 -28.17 -18.94 -16.43
CA ASN A 71 -29.12 -18.53 -17.47
C ASN A 71 -28.75 -19.09 -18.86
N GLU A 72 -27.46 -19.21 -19.16
CA GLU A 72 -26.97 -19.73 -20.44
C GLU A 72 -26.75 -21.25 -20.44
N GLU A 73 -26.93 -21.92 -19.30
CA GLU A 73 -26.66 -23.36 -19.07
C GLU A 73 -25.28 -23.84 -19.55
N LYS A 74 -24.31 -22.93 -19.61
CA LYS A 74 -22.96 -23.18 -20.12
C LYS A 74 -21.92 -22.80 -19.09
N ASN A 75 -20.83 -23.56 -19.04
CA ASN A 75 -19.68 -23.16 -18.24
C ASN A 75 -18.90 -22.07 -18.97
N ILE A 76 -19.07 -20.82 -18.56
CA ILE A 76 -18.46 -19.65 -19.18
C ILE A 76 -17.41 -19.01 -18.27
N LYS A 77 -16.33 -18.49 -18.86
CA LYS A 77 -15.37 -17.66 -18.13
C LYS A 77 -15.95 -16.27 -17.92
N LEU A 78 -15.35 -15.48 -17.02
CA LEU A 78 -15.79 -14.11 -16.77
C LEU A 78 -15.77 -13.26 -18.05
N TYR A 79 -14.72 -13.40 -18.86
CA TYR A 79 -14.59 -12.67 -20.13
C TYR A 79 -15.70 -13.02 -21.12
N ASP A 80 -16.09 -14.29 -21.21
CA ASP A 80 -17.18 -14.72 -22.09
C ASP A 80 -18.53 -14.13 -21.62
N ALA A 81 -18.76 -14.12 -20.29
CA ALA A 81 -19.93 -13.49 -19.68
C ALA A 81 -19.98 -11.97 -19.90
N VAL A 82 -18.80 -11.33 -19.94
CA VAL A 82 -18.65 -9.90 -20.25
C VAL A 82 -19.03 -9.61 -21.71
N ILE A 83 -18.57 -10.43 -22.65
CA ILE A 83 -18.92 -10.30 -24.07
C ILE A 83 -20.44 -10.49 -24.25
N SER A 84 -21.04 -11.50 -23.61
CA SER A 84 -22.46 -11.81 -23.81
C SER A 84 -23.40 -10.69 -23.36
N VAL A 85 -22.98 -9.86 -22.40
CA VAL A 85 -23.75 -8.71 -21.90
C VAL A 85 -23.22 -7.35 -22.40
N GLY A 86 -22.23 -7.35 -23.30
CA GLY A 86 -21.63 -6.14 -23.86
C GLY A 86 -20.96 -5.23 -22.83
N ALA A 87 -20.32 -5.81 -21.81
CA ALA A 87 -19.65 -5.09 -20.72
C ALA A 87 -18.12 -4.96 -20.90
N GLU A 88 -17.63 -5.08 -22.14
CA GLU A 88 -16.20 -5.15 -22.45
C GLU A 88 -15.44 -3.90 -22.01
N GLN A 89 -16.05 -2.72 -22.18
CA GLN A 89 -15.46 -1.47 -21.74
C GLN A 89 -15.26 -1.45 -20.22
N GLU A 90 -16.31 -1.78 -19.46
CA GLU A 90 -16.29 -1.77 -17.99
C GLU A 90 -15.31 -2.82 -17.45
N PHE A 91 -15.17 -3.97 -18.12
CA PHE A 91 -14.19 -4.99 -17.79
C PHE A 91 -12.75 -4.51 -18.02
N ASN A 92 -12.50 -3.81 -19.13
CA ASN A 92 -11.20 -3.25 -19.44
C ASN A 92 -10.82 -2.13 -18.46
N GLU A 93 -11.78 -1.28 -18.10
CA GLU A 93 -11.59 -0.23 -17.08
C GLU A 93 -11.25 -0.84 -15.71
N ALA A 94 -12.01 -1.85 -15.26
CA ALA A 94 -11.74 -2.54 -14.00
C ALA A 94 -10.38 -3.23 -14.01
N SER A 95 -10.03 -3.91 -15.11
CA SER A 95 -8.74 -4.59 -15.27
C SER A 95 -7.56 -3.60 -15.25
N SER A 96 -7.72 -2.46 -15.92
CA SER A 96 -6.74 -1.37 -15.91
C SER A 96 -6.55 -0.81 -14.50
N ALA A 97 -7.64 -0.55 -13.77
CA ALA A 97 -7.58 -0.05 -12.40
C ALA A 97 -6.85 -1.02 -11.46
N VAL A 98 -7.10 -2.33 -11.61
CA VAL A 98 -6.40 -3.38 -10.86
C VAL A 98 -4.89 -3.36 -11.16
N HIS A 99 -4.52 -3.27 -12.44
CA HIS A 99 -3.11 -3.22 -12.85
C HIS A 99 -2.39 -1.97 -12.33
N GLN A 100 -3.06 -0.81 -12.37
CA GLN A 100 -2.53 0.44 -11.84
C GLN A 100 -2.26 0.33 -10.33
N VAL A 101 -3.21 -0.20 -9.57
CA VAL A 101 -3.03 -0.43 -8.12
C VAL A 101 -1.88 -1.38 -7.85
N ALA A 102 -1.74 -2.47 -8.61
CA ALA A 102 -0.64 -3.41 -8.44
C ALA A 102 0.73 -2.73 -8.66
N ALA A 103 0.85 -1.91 -9.70
CA ALA A 103 2.07 -1.14 -9.98
C ALA A 103 2.37 -0.12 -8.87
N LEU A 104 1.35 0.62 -8.42
CA LEU A 104 1.49 1.63 -7.35
C LEU A 104 1.87 0.99 -6.02
N ARG A 105 1.32 -0.18 -5.66
CA ARG A 105 1.70 -0.91 -4.43
C ARG A 105 3.17 -1.31 -4.45
N VAL A 106 3.66 -1.81 -5.58
CA VAL A 106 5.10 -2.13 -5.73
C VAL A 106 5.95 -0.89 -5.53
N SER A 107 5.54 0.26 -6.09
CA SER A 107 6.24 1.54 -5.89
C SER A 107 6.22 1.98 -4.43
N ALA A 108 5.05 1.90 -3.77
CA ALA A 108 4.89 2.27 -2.37
C ALA A 108 5.78 1.44 -1.44
N LEU A 109 5.82 0.11 -1.64
CA LEU A 109 6.67 -0.80 -0.87
C LEU A 109 8.16 -0.45 -1.00
N ARG A 110 8.62 -0.13 -2.23
CA ARG A 110 10.01 0.30 -2.46
C ARG A 110 10.35 1.59 -1.73
N GLU A 111 9.44 2.56 -1.71
CA GLU A 111 9.66 3.80 -0.94
C GLU A 111 9.68 3.56 0.57
N MET A 112 8.82 2.68 1.09
CA MET A 112 8.88 2.27 2.51
C MET A 112 10.24 1.65 2.85
N GLU A 113 10.77 0.76 2.02
CA GLU A 113 12.07 0.12 2.23
C GLU A 113 13.21 1.13 2.24
N LYS A 114 13.22 2.08 1.30
CA LYS A 114 14.21 3.17 1.28
C LYS A 114 14.20 3.98 2.58
N ILE A 115 13.02 4.25 3.11
CA ILE A 115 12.87 5.04 4.34
C ILE A 115 13.31 4.25 5.56
N LYS A 116 12.94 2.98 5.66
CA LYS A 116 13.42 2.10 6.73
C LYS A 116 14.95 2.04 6.75
N GLU A 117 15.60 1.96 5.59
CA GLU A 117 17.06 1.98 5.53
C GLU A 117 17.65 3.33 5.93
N LYS A 118 17.05 4.46 5.51
CA LYS A 118 17.48 5.80 5.97
C LYS A 118 17.41 5.93 7.50
N ILE A 119 16.32 5.48 8.12
CA ILE A 119 16.18 5.46 9.58
C ILE A 119 17.28 4.60 10.21
N ARG A 120 17.49 3.39 9.67
CA ARG A 120 18.51 2.45 10.18
C ARG A 120 19.90 3.06 10.17
N LEU A 121 20.25 3.74 9.07
CA LEU A 121 21.54 4.44 8.93
C LEU A 121 21.68 5.59 9.93
N GLU A 122 20.64 6.39 10.15
CA GLU A 122 20.66 7.47 11.15
C GLU A 122 20.81 6.94 12.58
N ILE A 123 20.15 5.82 12.92
CA ILE A 123 20.35 5.14 14.21
C ILE A 123 21.81 4.69 14.38
N LEU A 124 22.42 4.11 13.32
CA LEU A 124 23.81 3.68 13.34
C LEU A 124 24.78 4.87 13.54
N LYS A 125 24.54 5.99 12.86
CA LYS A 125 25.32 7.24 13.04
C LYS A 125 25.20 7.76 14.47
N ASN A 126 23.97 7.83 15.01
CA ASN A 126 23.72 8.29 16.38
C ASN A 126 24.39 7.40 17.43
N ASN A 127 24.34 6.07 17.25
CA ASN A 127 25.02 5.13 18.16
C ASN A 127 26.55 5.25 18.09
N SER A 128 27.07 5.49 16.89
CA SER A 128 28.51 5.75 16.68
C SER A 128 28.94 7.05 17.38
N ALA A 129 28.17 8.13 17.21
CA ALA A 129 28.41 9.41 17.88
C ALA A 129 28.34 9.29 19.41
N ARG A 130 27.33 8.57 19.95
CA ARG A 130 27.24 8.28 21.39
C ARG A 130 28.43 7.50 21.90
N THR A 131 28.90 6.51 21.14
CA THR A 131 30.06 5.69 21.51
C THR A 131 31.34 6.52 21.51
N LEU A 132 31.53 7.38 20.50
CA LEU A 132 32.65 8.32 20.43
C LEU A 132 32.62 9.31 21.59
N ASN A 133 31.46 9.90 21.90
CA ASN A 133 31.32 10.83 23.02
C ASN A 133 31.61 10.14 24.37
N LYS A 134 31.14 8.91 24.57
CA LYS A 134 31.50 8.09 25.75
C LYS A 134 33.01 7.82 25.82
N LYS A 135 33.67 7.48 24.71
CA LYS A 135 35.12 7.26 24.65
C LYS A 135 35.90 8.52 24.95
N TYR A 136 35.51 9.65 24.36
CA TYR A 136 36.13 10.96 24.59
C TYR A 136 36.02 11.37 26.07
N ASN A 137 34.82 11.33 26.66
CA ASN A 137 34.62 11.63 28.08
C ASN A 137 35.35 10.67 29.03
N ARG A 138 35.55 9.41 28.62
CA ARG A 138 36.34 8.43 29.41
C ARG A 138 37.83 8.74 29.37
N ASN A 139 38.33 9.28 28.26
CA ASN A 139 39.73 9.67 28.10
C ASN A 139 40.03 11.01 28.80
N GLU A 140 39.11 11.99 28.77
CA GLU A 140 39.25 13.22 29.57
C GLU A 140 39.29 12.95 31.08
N ARG A 141 38.53 11.96 31.57
CA ARG A 141 38.58 11.52 32.97
C ARG A 141 39.88 10.81 33.37
N LYS A 142 40.64 10.24 32.42
CA LYS A 142 41.97 9.68 32.68
C LYS A 142 43.08 10.74 32.67
N GLY A 143 42.85 11.89 32.03
CA GLY A 143 43.77 13.04 32.01
C GLY A 143 43.55 14.06 33.12
N ARG A 144 42.32 14.17 33.67
CA ARG A 144 42.09 14.88 34.93
C ARG A 144 42.61 14.02 36.08
N ARG A 145 43.82 14.31 36.55
CA ARG A 145 44.20 13.96 37.93
C ARG A 145 43.11 14.52 38.85
N VAL A 146 42.27 13.64 39.37
CA VAL A 146 41.38 13.94 40.49
C VAL A 146 42.26 13.87 41.74
N ASP A 147 43.17 14.82 41.85
CA ASP A 147 43.82 15.15 43.11
C ASP A 147 43.94 16.67 43.14
N GLY A 148 42.95 17.29 43.78
CA GLY A 148 43.07 18.65 44.30
C GLY A 148 44.01 18.68 45.51
N LYS A 149 45.21 18.11 45.40
CA LYS A 149 46.32 18.23 46.35
C LYS A 149 47.66 18.05 45.61
N ILE A 150 48.39 19.15 45.46
CA ILE A 150 49.86 19.20 45.59
C ILE A 150 50.11 20.19 46.72
#